data_AF-I4G653-F1
#
_entry.id   AF-I4G653-F1
#
_cell.length_a   1.000
_cell.length_b   1.000
_cell.length_c   1.000
_cell.angle_alpha   90.00
_cell.angle_beta   90.00
_cell.angle_gamma   90.00
#
_symmetry.space_group_name_H-M   'P 1'
#
loop_
_entity.id
_entity.type
_entity.pdbx_description
1 polymer ?
#
loop_
_entity_poly.entity_id
_entity_poly.type
_entity_poly.pdbx_seq_one_letter_code
_entity_poly.pdbx_strand_id
1 'polypeptide(L)'
;MPLADTLNRNPGDILKSDDWNVIIKEIDRLETAKINRDGADTLKGQLTIAEALNANSNVTIKGSLSIVVPQPQEPSGQILVLGPTNASNLRLGYHQDYSWIQSHGSKPLLINRLGNNIGIGSTINPVARLDIASATRTGTHPTAVKGLYITGDFNADNDGVEFRHSNGTQGIGFGFNTIYAAGSEANQDLGLKPKGTGEVKVAGSLSVSGIVKAQALTVSGDLSVTGSVSFGSQVRQMLNLWSTNYGIGIQSSTQYFRSDANFAWYKGGSHNDAELNAGGGTSLMTLDANGKLSVSGDLSVTGSVNFSLQTRQMLNLWSNGYGIGIQSSTQYFRSGANFAWYRGGSHNDAELNAGGGTSLMTLDRNGNLSVSGIVKTGIVKIGSLQLGGFTFEDKDEWPNVVWYRNTDQNWDEGLIKHSSSRGVFGKAGFGIHFHQNREFGFWSTGWNPLFAVEGDTGNTYIRGNLDLQGSAFLGYESDISNFGTPLKSGFYQNGGREIPVDVPDTSHPWTHLITARHSNINNNHQLQIASTFTNNDRLFFRKVQAGLETNNPGWNEVATRGGNTFVGNQIINVGNLTITNNSNTFRISVEGNRVVFYLSNAVHGTNKQISWDGDNNWDQVS
;
A
#
# COMPACT_ATOMS: atom_id res chain seq x y z
N MET A 1 32.03 87.48 114.26
CA MET A 1 33.14 88.46 114.35
C MET A 1 34.33 87.74 114.95
N PRO A 2 35.51 87.76 114.32
CA PRO A 2 36.72 87.17 114.90
C PRO A 2 37.05 87.86 116.22
N LEU A 3 37.44 87.12 117.26
CA LEU A 3 37.82 87.71 118.55
C LEU A 3 39.04 88.65 118.41
N ALA A 4 39.87 88.44 117.38
CA ALA A 4 41.02 89.29 117.05
C ALA A 4 40.67 90.75 116.74
N ASP A 5 39.48 91.04 116.18
CA ASP A 5 39.06 92.42 115.84
C ASP A 5 38.68 93.27 117.08
N THR A 6 38.62 92.68 118.27
CA THR A 6 38.35 93.40 119.52
C THR A 6 39.61 93.98 120.20
N LEU A 7 40.79 93.64 119.68
CA LEU A 7 42.08 94.14 120.15
C LEU A 7 42.45 95.44 119.42
N ASN A 8 41.97 96.57 119.92
CA ASN A 8 42.31 97.90 119.38
C ASN A 8 43.73 98.34 119.85
N ARG A 9 44.75 97.55 119.51
CA ARG A 9 46.17 97.79 119.84
C ARG A 9 46.93 98.20 118.59
N ASN A 10 47.69 99.28 118.67
CA ASN A 10 48.58 99.68 117.59
C ASN A 10 49.94 98.96 117.73
N PRO A 11 50.66 98.72 116.61
CA PRO A 11 51.99 98.12 116.68
C PRO A 11 52.93 98.91 117.61
N GLY A 12 53.48 98.24 118.63
CA GLY A 12 54.33 98.84 119.66
C GLY A 12 53.65 99.04 121.02
N ASP A 13 52.32 98.91 121.10
CA ASP A 13 51.60 98.91 122.37
C ASP A 13 51.97 97.69 123.22
N ILE A 14 52.12 97.90 124.52
CA ILE A 14 52.40 96.83 125.48
C ILE A 14 51.16 95.92 125.55
N LEU A 15 51.32 94.68 125.12
CA LEU A 15 50.30 93.64 125.26
C LEU A 15 50.09 93.31 126.73
N LYS A 16 48.86 93.46 127.20
CA LYS A 16 48.46 93.10 128.57
C LYS A 16 48.01 91.64 128.62
N SER A 17 47.91 91.05 129.81
CA SER A 17 47.50 89.65 129.97
C SER A 17 46.13 89.36 129.35
N ASP A 18 45.21 90.32 129.36
CA ASP A 18 43.87 90.16 128.77
C ASP A 18 43.92 90.05 127.25
N ASP A 19 44.90 90.69 126.62
CA ASP A 19 45.12 90.61 125.17
C ASP A 19 45.57 89.18 124.79
N TRP A 20 46.42 88.57 125.62
CA TRP A 20 46.80 87.16 125.50
C TRP A 20 45.60 86.22 125.65
N ASN A 21 44.68 86.51 126.56
CA ASN A 21 43.47 85.71 126.74
C ASN A 21 42.57 85.73 125.51
N VAL A 22 42.48 86.86 124.79
CA VAL A 22 41.69 86.98 123.55
C VAL A 22 42.38 86.26 122.39
N ILE A 23 43.69 86.43 122.23
CA ILE A 23 44.47 85.75 121.19
C ILE A 23 44.40 84.23 121.37
N ILE A 24 44.59 83.72 122.59
CA ILE A 24 44.51 82.29 122.87
C ILE A 24 43.11 81.74 122.58
N LYS A 25 42.03 82.48 122.90
CA LYS A 25 40.66 82.06 122.55
C LYS A 25 40.40 82.05 121.04
N GLU A 26 40.96 82.99 120.29
CA GLU A 26 40.83 82.98 118.83
C GLU A 26 41.66 81.86 118.20
N ILE A 27 42.84 81.54 118.76
CA ILE A 27 43.62 80.37 118.37
C ILE A 27 42.82 79.09 118.65
N ASP A 28 42.23 78.94 119.83
CA ASP A 28 41.40 77.77 120.19
C ASP A 28 40.16 77.65 119.29
N ARG A 29 39.54 78.78 118.93
CA ARG A 29 38.44 78.84 117.95
C ARG A 29 38.89 78.45 116.54
N LEU A 30 40.05 78.94 116.10
CA LEU A 30 40.59 78.63 114.78
C LEU A 30 41.07 77.19 114.69
N GLU A 31 41.63 76.64 115.75
CA GLU A 31 41.91 75.22 115.83
C GLU A 31 40.62 74.41 115.73
N THR A 32 39.53 74.81 116.41
CA THR A 32 38.25 74.08 116.35
C THR A 32 37.46 74.26 115.05
N ALA A 33 37.71 75.32 114.27
CA ALA A 33 36.98 75.61 113.03
C ALA A 33 37.67 75.12 111.74
N LYS A 34 38.97 74.79 111.79
CA LYS A 34 39.68 74.29 110.62
C LYS A 34 39.37 72.81 110.38
N ILE A 35 38.83 72.52 109.19
CA ILE A 35 38.80 71.18 108.62
C ILE A 35 40.23 70.89 108.12
N ASN A 36 41.13 70.56 109.05
CA ASN A 36 42.38 69.82 108.84
C ASN A 36 43.15 69.75 110.17
N ARG A 37 42.73 68.84 111.04
CA ARG A 37 43.55 68.29 112.13
C ARG A 37 43.88 66.87 111.71
N ASP A 38 45.09 66.36 111.95
CA ASP A 38 45.41 64.94 111.73
C ASP A 38 44.38 64.03 112.43
N GLY A 39 43.33 63.59 111.71
CA GLY A 39 42.17 62.94 112.31
C GLY A 39 40.93 62.83 111.41
N ALA A 40 39.90 62.13 111.90
CA ALA A 40 38.64 61.95 111.19
C ALA A 40 37.70 63.14 111.41
N ASP A 41 37.38 63.87 110.35
CA ASP A 41 36.40 64.96 110.36
C ASP A 41 34.98 64.46 110.05
N THR A 42 33.99 64.97 110.78
CA THR A 42 32.56 64.75 110.49
C THR A 42 31.91 66.06 110.06
N LEU A 43 31.54 66.16 108.79
CA LEU A 43 30.80 67.30 108.25
C LEU A 43 29.29 67.05 108.40
N LYS A 44 28.59 67.99 109.03
CA LYS A 44 27.12 68.00 109.11
C LYS A 44 26.59 69.00 108.07
N GLY A 45 26.11 68.49 106.94
CA GLY A 45 25.56 69.31 105.84
C GLY A 45 26.19 69.00 104.48
N GLN A 46 25.91 69.84 103.48
CA GLN A 46 26.47 69.71 102.14
C GLN A 46 27.95 70.08 102.13
N LEU A 47 28.76 69.23 101.49
CA LEU A 47 30.13 69.55 101.13
C LEU A 47 30.17 69.91 99.65
N THR A 48 30.62 71.12 99.33
CA THR A 48 30.92 71.56 97.97
C THR A 48 32.43 71.68 97.82
N ILE A 49 33.00 71.01 96.83
CA ILE A 49 34.40 71.13 96.46
C ILE A 49 34.42 71.80 95.09
N ALA A 50 35.00 73.00 95.01
CA ALA A 50 35.02 73.78 93.78
C ALA A 50 35.95 73.20 92.71
N GLU A 51 36.94 72.41 93.14
CA GLU A 51 37.97 71.80 92.31
C GLU A 51 37.94 70.26 92.41
N ALA A 52 39.01 69.58 92.00
CA ALA A 52 39.12 68.11 92.10
C ALA A 52 39.18 67.62 93.56
N LEU A 53 38.43 66.56 93.87
CA LEU A 53 38.59 65.79 95.10
C LEU A 53 39.67 64.72 94.89
N ASN A 54 40.79 64.83 95.59
CA ASN A 54 41.82 63.80 95.64
C ASN A 54 41.72 63.04 96.98
N ALA A 55 41.41 61.74 96.92
CA ALA A 55 41.34 60.87 98.08
C ALA A 55 42.41 59.78 98.00
N ASN A 56 43.25 59.69 99.02
CA ASN A 56 44.34 58.69 99.09
C ASN A 56 43.87 57.29 99.55
N SER A 57 42.56 57.11 99.73
CA SER A 57 41.93 55.87 100.17
C SER A 57 40.49 55.78 99.63
N ASN A 58 39.74 54.77 100.08
CA ASN A 58 38.39 54.50 99.63
C ASN A 58 37.43 55.67 99.96
N VAL A 59 36.73 56.16 98.94
CA VAL A 59 35.58 57.05 99.12
C VAL A 59 34.33 56.18 99.27
N THR A 60 33.70 56.20 100.44
CA THR A 60 32.44 55.47 100.69
C THR A 60 31.25 56.41 100.59
N ILE A 61 30.34 56.15 99.64
CA ILE A 61 29.10 56.92 99.46
C ILE A 61 27.93 56.05 99.92
N LYS A 62 27.24 56.48 100.98
CA LYS A 62 26.09 55.75 101.55
C LYS A 62 24.76 56.06 100.86
N GLY A 63 24.73 57.05 99.96
CA GLY A 63 23.59 57.41 99.12
C GLY A 63 23.87 57.19 97.64
N SER A 64 23.12 57.88 96.77
CA SER A 64 23.36 57.83 95.32
C SER A 64 24.60 58.62 94.92
N LEU A 65 25.43 58.01 94.07
CA LEU A 65 26.48 58.72 93.33
C LEU A 65 25.90 59.15 91.98
N SER A 66 25.75 60.46 91.77
CA SER A 66 25.45 61.03 90.46
C SER A 66 26.73 61.64 89.87
N ILE A 67 27.17 61.13 88.72
CA ILE A 67 28.30 61.68 87.97
C ILE A 67 27.70 62.42 86.77
N VAL A 68 27.65 63.74 86.88
CA VAL A 68 27.16 64.60 85.80
C VAL A 68 28.35 65.08 85.00
N VAL A 69 28.44 64.58 83.77
CA VAL A 69 29.43 65.03 82.80
C VAL A 69 28.78 66.17 81.98
N PRO A 70 29.33 67.39 81.98
CA PRO A 70 28.63 68.56 81.45
C PRO A 70 28.63 68.67 79.92
N GLN A 71 29.45 67.89 79.19
CA GLN A 71 29.59 67.95 77.73
C GLN A 71 29.79 66.54 77.13
N PRO A 72 29.35 66.28 75.88
CA PRO A 72 29.63 65.04 75.16
C PRO A 72 31.13 64.73 75.10
N GLN A 73 31.52 63.47 75.21
CA GLN A 73 32.92 63.08 75.32
C GLN A 73 33.30 61.94 74.40
N GLU A 74 34.45 62.11 73.76
CA GLU A 74 35.14 61.06 73.04
C GLU A 74 35.76 60.04 74.02
N PRO A 75 35.95 58.78 73.58
CA PRO A 75 36.54 57.71 74.38
C PRO A 75 37.85 58.05 75.11
N SER A 76 38.62 59.00 74.59
CA SER A 76 39.91 59.44 75.10
C SER A 76 39.84 60.57 76.16
N GLY A 77 38.67 61.18 76.41
CA GLY A 77 38.49 62.35 77.28
C GLY A 77 38.38 62.10 78.79
N GLN A 78 38.01 63.15 79.56
CA GLN A 78 37.79 63.11 81.02
C GLN A 78 36.41 62.53 81.38
N ILE A 79 36.33 61.21 81.46
CA ILE A 79 35.10 60.44 81.66
C ILE A 79 35.11 59.69 83.02
N LEU A 80 34.07 58.89 83.31
CA LEU A 80 34.18 57.86 84.36
C LEU A 80 35.15 56.77 83.91
N VAL A 81 36.31 56.72 84.58
CA VAL A 81 37.36 55.73 84.39
C VAL A 81 37.39 54.78 85.59
N LEU A 82 37.23 53.48 85.34
CA LEU A 82 37.42 52.44 86.34
C LEU A 82 38.67 51.62 86.00
N GLY A 83 39.69 51.75 86.83
CA GLY A 83 41.03 51.17 86.62
C GLY A 83 42.08 52.22 86.22
N PRO A 84 43.37 51.88 86.26
CA PRO A 84 44.45 52.82 85.98
C PRO A 84 44.52 53.15 84.48
N THR A 85 44.73 54.44 84.17
CA THR A 85 44.69 54.96 82.78
C THR A 85 45.84 54.49 81.89
N ASN A 86 46.90 53.93 82.48
CA ASN A 86 48.03 53.32 81.79
C ASN A 86 47.86 51.80 81.56
N ALA A 87 46.70 51.22 81.89
CA ALA A 87 46.42 49.80 81.68
C ALA A 87 45.01 49.58 81.09
N SER A 88 44.49 48.35 81.20
CA SER A 88 43.09 48.08 80.87
C SER A 88 42.20 48.84 81.85
N ASN A 89 41.32 49.67 81.30
CA ASN A 89 40.37 50.43 82.09
C ASN A 89 39.00 50.41 81.41
N LEU A 90 37.94 50.35 82.22
CA LEU A 90 36.56 50.49 81.77
C LEU A 90 36.23 51.98 81.69
N ARG A 91 35.58 52.36 80.61
CA ARG A 91 35.22 53.74 80.27
C ARG A 91 33.70 53.80 80.03
N LEU A 92 33.04 54.73 80.72
CA LEU A 92 31.61 55.01 80.54
C LEU A 92 31.45 56.49 80.19
N GLY A 93 30.67 56.78 79.16
CA GLY A 93 30.46 58.15 78.70
C GLY A 93 29.15 58.32 77.93
N TYR A 94 28.90 59.57 77.53
CA TYR A 94 27.73 59.93 76.75
C TYR A 94 28.13 60.81 75.55
N HIS A 95 27.32 60.69 74.50
CA HIS A 95 27.24 61.55 73.34
C HIS A 95 25.81 62.10 73.25
N GLN A 96 25.57 63.12 72.43
CA GLN A 96 24.20 63.68 72.28
C GLN A 96 23.18 62.62 71.77
N ASP A 97 23.67 61.61 71.05
CA ASP A 97 22.84 60.60 70.38
C ASP A 97 22.84 59.22 71.07
N TYR A 98 23.85 58.93 71.90
CA TYR A 98 24.01 57.61 72.52
C TYR A 98 24.83 57.68 73.81
N SER A 99 24.63 56.69 74.68
CA SER A 99 25.58 56.40 75.77
C SER A 99 26.42 55.21 75.39
N TRP A 100 27.63 55.11 75.94
CA TRP A 100 28.56 54.06 75.56
C TRP A 100 29.32 53.50 76.76
N ILE A 101 29.66 52.22 76.66
CA ILE A 101 30.52 51.48 77.58
C ILE A 101 31.58 50.77 76.75
N GLN A 102 32.85 50.90 77.12
CA GLN A 102 33.94 50.26 76.39
C GLN A 102 35.14 49.95 77.27
N SER A 103 35.93 48.97 76.82
CA SER A 103 37.30 48.80 77.29
C SER A 103 38.23 49.76 76.53
N HIS A 104 39.31 50.20 77.17
CA HIS A 104 40.30 51.10 76.59
C HIS A 104 41.73 50.55 76.72
N GLY A 105 42.69 51.16 76.01
CA GLY A 105 44.11 50.79 76.04
C GLY A 105 44.46 49.56 75.18
N SER A 106 43.71 49.34 74.09
CA SER A 106 43.87 48.18 73.18
C SER A 106 43.69 46.82 73.87
N LYS A 107 42.76 46.76 74.85
CA LYS A 107 42.39 45.54 75.57
C LYS A 107 40.91 45.22 75.37
N PRO A 108 40.50 43.93 75.37
CA PRO A 108 39.11 43.54 75.12
C PRO A 108 38.19 43.91 76.27
N LEU A 109 36.94 44.26 75.97
CA LEU A 109 35.86 44.30 76.96
C LEU A 109 35.28 42.90 77.12
N LEU A 110 35.46 42.29 78.29
CA LEU A 110 34.77 41.06 78.65
C LEU A 110 33.54 41.42 79.50
N ILE A 111 32.34 41.26 78.95
CA ILE A 111 31.10 41.35 79.72
C ILE A 111 30.80 39.94 80.24
N ASN A 112 30.48 39.84 81.53
CA ASN A 112 30.04 38.58 82.14
C ASN A 112 31.07 37.43 82.02
N ARG A 113 32.32 37.69 82.42
CA ARG A 113 33.44 36.74 82.37
C ARG A 113 33.21 35.42 83.12
N LEU A 114 32.34 35.41 84.12
CA LEU A 114 31.97 34.20 84.86
C LEU A 114 31.08 33.24 84.05
N GLY A 115 30.61 33.67 82.88
CA GLY A 115 29.78 32.84 82.02
C GLY A 115 28.37 32.66 82.60
N ASN A 116 27.70 33.74 82.99
CA ASN A 116 26.24 33.73 83.09
C ASN A 116 25.64 34.03 81.70
N ASN A 117 24.38 34.45 81.64
CA ASN A 117 23.74 34.88 80.40
C ASN A 117 23.65 36.41 80.35
N ILE A 118 23.84 37.01 79.18
CA ILE A 118 23.68 38.45 78.94
C ILE A 118 22.33 38.67 78.25
N GLY A 119 21.45 39.45 78.89
CA GLY A 119 20.18 39.87 78.31
C GLY A 119 20.26 41.28 77.72
N ILE A 120 19.71 41.47 76.53
CA ILE A 120 19.54 42.77 75.88
C ILE A 120 18.08 42.91 75.43
N GLY A 121 17.36 43.92 75.95
CA GLY A 121 15.93 44.13 75.69
C GLY A 121 15.00 43.61 76.81
N SER A 122 13.69 43.82 76.67
CA SER A 122 12.70 43.87 77.78
C SER A 122 12.63 42.61 78.67
N THR A 123 12.63 42.80 80.00
CA THR A 123 12.16 41.93 81.11
C THR A 123 12.22 40.39 80.96
N ILE A 124 13.21 39.84 80.27
CA ILE A 124 13.37 38.39 80.11
C ILE A 124 14.41 37.82 81.07
N ASN A 125 14.20 36.58 81.53
CA ASN A 125 15.27 35.74 82.06
C ASN A 125 16.06 35.18 80.87
N PRO A 126 17.33 35.58 80.67
CA PRO A 126 18.11 35.13 79.53
C PRO A 126 18.28 33.60 79.54
N VAL A 127 17.91 32.93 78.46
CA VAL A 127 18.06 31.46 78.30
C VAL A 127 19.28 31.08 77.45
N ALA A 128 19.98 32.08 76.91
CA ALA A 128 21.14 31.94 76.05
C ALA A 128 22.32 32.77 76.54
N ARG A 129 23.55 32.47 76.07
CA ARG A 129 24.74 33.25 76.41
C ARG A 129 24.59 34.72 76.05
N LEU A 130 24.07 34.97 74.86
CA LEU A 130 23.56 36.26 74.42
C LEU A 130 22.09 36.07 74.05
N ASP A 131 21.23 36.72 74.82
CA ASP A 131 19.79 36.69 74.65
C ASP A 131 19.30 38.10 74.30
N ILE A 132 18.73 38.26 73.10
CA ILE A 132 18.22 39.53 72.58
C ILE A 132 16.71 39.39 72.41
N ALA A 133 15.93 40.24 73.09
CA ALA A 133 14.48 40.25 72.99
C ALA A 133 13.95 41.65 72.68
N SER A 134 13.36 41.82 71.49
CA SER A 134 12.69 43.08 71.12
C SER A 134 11.25 43.18 71.63
N ALA A 135 10.65 42.06 72.05
CA ALA A 135 9.30 41.99 72.61
C ALA A 135 9.20 40.92 73.72
N THR A 136 8.13 40.96 74.51
CA THR A 136 7.85 39.93 75.53
C THR A 136 7.56 38.58 74.85
N ARG A 137 8.19 37.53 75.38
CA ARG A 137 8.00 36.15 74.92
C ARG A 137 6.59 35.64 75.19
N THR A 138 5.94 35.06 74.18
CA THR A 138 4.63 34.40 74.30
C THR A 138 4.71 32.97 73.77
N GLY A 139 3.92 32.06 74.35
CA GLY A 139 4.00 30.63 74.03
C GLY A 139 5.18 29.91 74.71
N THR A 140 5.55 28.75 74.17
CA THR A 140 6.63 27.92 74.73
C THR A 140 7.95 28.23 74.07
N HIS A 141 8.93 28.68 74.86
CA HIS A 141 10.30 28.91 74.40
C HIS A 141 11.26 27.86 74.99
N PRO A 142 12.41 27.59 74.34
CA PRO A 142 13.44 26.72 74.89
C PRO A 142 13.91 27.20 76.26
N THR A 143 14.13 26.26 77.17
CA THR A 143 14.62 26.56 78.53
C THR A 143 16.13 26.82 78.56
N ALA A 144 16.87 26.40 77.53
CA ALA A 144 18.30 26.67 77.36
C ALA A 144 18.71 26.70 75.88
N VAL A 145 19.48 27.71 75.48
CA VAL A 145 20.11 27.84 74.17
C VAL A 145 21.60 28.08 74.36
N LYS A 146 22.46 27.38 73.62
CA LYS A 146 23.91 27.35 73.92
C LYS A 146 24.68 28.63 73.55
N GLY A 147 24.15 29.47 72.68
CA GLY A 147 24.88 30.59 72.08
C GLY A 147 24.06 31.87 72.00
N LEU A 148 23.51 32.13 70.82
CA LEU A 148 22.69 33.31 70.53
C LEU A 148 21.21 32.89 70.47
N TYR A 149 20.36 33.65 71.13
CA TYR A 149 18.92 33.51 70.99
C TYR A 149 18.31 34.89 70.77
N ILE A 150 17.68 35.07 69.63
CA ILE A 150 17.04 36.32 69.25
C ILE A 150 15.54 36.06 69.13
N THR A 151 14.74 36.86 69.83
CA THR A 151 13.28 36.78 69.80
C THR A 151 12.67 38.14 69.53
N GLY A 152 11.67 38.17 68.65
CA GLY A 152 10.91 39.35 68.27
C GLY A 152 9.67 38.96 67.48
N ASP A 153 8.81 39.93 67.22
CA ASP A 153 7.61 39.78 66.37
C ASP A 153 8.03 39.89 64.89
N PHE A 154 8.77 38.90 64.41
CA PHE A 154 9.32 38.88 63.05
C PHE A 154 8.30 38.39 62.04
N ASN A 155 8.24 39.01 60.87
CA ASN A 155 7.46 38.49 59.74
C ASN A 155 8.19 37.33 59.04
N ALA A 156 7.54 36.72 58.05
CA ALA A 156 8.14 35.65 57.25
C ALA A 156 9.31 36.21 56.42
N ASP A 157 9.04 37.21 55.57
CA ASP A 157 9.98 37.67 54.53
C ASP A 157 10.47 39.13 54.70
N ASN A 158 10.27 39.72 55.87
CA ASN A 158 10.78 41.05 56.24
C ASN A 158 10.83 41.19 57.77
N ASP A 159 11.39 42.32 58.25
CA ASP A 159 11.43 42.69 59.67
C ASP A 159 12.05 41.63 60.61
N GLY A 160 12.92 40.77 60.06
CA GLY A 160 13.59 39.69 60.78
C GLY A 160 14.98 40.05 61.31
N VAL A 161 15.78 39.01 61.60
CA VAL A 161 17.20 39.18 61.98
C VAL A 161 18.04 39.33 60.72
N GLU A 162 18.73 40.45 60.57
CA GLU A 162 19.42 40.78 59.32
C GLU A 162 20.91 40.97 59.49
N PHE A 163 21.67 40.41 58.54
CA PHE A 163 23.08 40.69 58.34
C PHE A 163 23.20 41.55 57.08
N ARG A 164 23.49 42.84 57.29
CA ARG A 164 23.51 43.86 56.23
C ARG A 164 24.92 44.17 55.76
N HIS A 165 25.04 44.47 54.47
CA HIS A 165 26.23 45.14 53.93
C HIS A 165 26.28 46.60 54.41
N SER A 166 27.47 47.20 54.47
CA SER A 166 27.68 48.54 55.04
C SER A 166 26.98 49.68 54.29
N ASN A 167 26.60 49.46 53.03
CA ASN A 167 25.80 50.39 52.23
C ASN A 167 24.29 50.28 52.53
N GLY A 168 23.84 49.31 53.33
CA GLY A 168 22.45 49.05 53.66
C GLY A 168 21.60 48.46 52.53
N THR A 169 22.12 48.40 51.29
CA THR A 169 21.33 48.04 50.12
C THR A 169 21.22 46.53 49.90
N GLN A 170 22.13 45.74 50.50
CA GLN A 170 22.16 44.28 50.39
C GLN A 170 22.29 43.60 51.76
N GLY A 171 21.97 42.31 51.80
CA GLY A 171 22.00 41.52 53.02
C GLY A 171 21.19 40.23 52.93
N ILE A 172 21.18 39.52 54.05
CA ILE A 172 20.40 38.30 54.26
C ILE A 172 19.61 38.44 55.56
N GLY A 173 18.33 38.11 55.50
CA GLY A 173 17.40 38.14 56.61
C GLY A 173 16.91 36.75 56.98
N PHE A 174 16.61 36.59 58.27
CA PHE A 174 15.97 35.39 58.82
C PHE A 174 14.65 35.83 59.47
N GLY A 175 13.53 35.40 58.87
CA GLY A 175 12.21 35.57 59.45
C GLY A 175 11.82 34.37 60.32
N PHE A 176 10.54 34.27 60.70
CA PHE A 176 10.10 33.16 61.55
C PHE A 176 10.12 31.79 60.84
N ASN A 177 10.03 31.76 59.51
CA ASN A 177 10.04 30.53 58.72
C ASN A 177 10.75 30.64 57.35
N THR A 178 11.42 31.75 57.03
CA THR A 178 12.14 31.90 55.75
C THR A 178 13.54 32.49 55.93
N ILE A 179 14.32 32.36 54.86
CA ILE A 179 15.58 33.07 54.64
C ILE A 179 15.33 33.93 53.39
N TYR A 180 15.52 35.24 53.50
CA TYR A 180 15.16 36.20 52.45
C TYR A 180 16.31 37.17 52.15
N ALA A 181 16.32 37.75 50.95
CA ALA A 181 17.26 38.83 50.61
C ALA A 181 16.79 40.12 51.31
N ALA A 182 17.66 40.73 52.12
CA ALA A 182 17.35 41.95 52.86
C ALA A 182 18.10 43.12 52.22
N GLY A 183 17.46 44.26 52.02
CA GLY A 183 18.08 45.32 51.22
C GLY A 183 17.13 46.42 50.84
N SER A 184 17.68 47.51 50.32
CA SER A 184 16.92 48.43 49.47
C SER A 184 17.02 48.08 47.98
N GLU A 185 17.91 47.15 47.59
CA GLU A 185 17.98 46.65 46.21
C GLU A 185 16.74 45.84 45.85
N ALA A 186 16.19 46.07 44.67
CA ALA A 186 14.98 45.39 44.20
C ALA A 186 15.23 43.93 43.80
N ASN A 187 16.45 43.59 43.36
CA ASN A 187 16.79 42.25 42.89
C ASN A 187 18.13 41.82 43.47
N GLN A 188 18.13 40.74 44.22
CA GLN A 188 19.33 40.10 44.75
C GLN A 188 19.11 38.59 44.84
N ASP A 189 20.08 37.81 44.38
CA ASP A 189 20.04 36.36 44.54
C ASP A 189 20.40 35.97 45.98
N LEU A 190 19.75 34.91 46.49
CA LEU A 190 20.20 34.21 47.70
C LEU A 190 21.14 33.08 47.33
N GLY A 191 22.41 33.24 47.70
CA GLY A 191 23.42 32.19 47.52
C GLY A 191 23.40 31.17 48.66
N LEU A 192 23.14 29.90 48.33
CA LEU A 192 23.40 28.77 49.23
C LEU A 192 24.55 27.95 48.64
N LYS A 193 25.73 28.02 49.27
CA LYS A 193 26.95 27.40 48.75
C LYS A 193 27.58 26.47 49.78
N PRO A 194 27.69 25.17 49.49
CA PRO A 194 28.48 24.27 50.32
C PRO A 194 29.98 24.48 50.06
N LYS A 195 30.83 24.01 50.98
CA LYS A 195 32.29 24.07 50.85
C LYS A 195 32.81 22.81 50.13
N GLY A 196 33.68 22.98 49.13
CA GLY A 196 34.30 21.86 48.41
C GLY A 196 33.27 21.01 47.65
N THR A 197 33.31 19.69 47.84
CA THR A 197 32.35 18.71 47.30
C THR A 197 31.10 18.51 48.17
N GLY A 198 30.89 19.37 49.17
CA GLY A 198 29.69 19.32 50.00
C GLY A 198 28.42 19.64 49.19
N GLU A 199 27.26 19.40 49.80
CA GLU A 199 25.95 19.57 49.17
C GLU A 199 25.06 20.49 50.02
N VAL A 200 24.15 21.22 49.37
CA VAL A 200 23.00 21.81 50.06
C VAL A 200 21.96 20.71 50.25
N LYS A 201 21.84 20.18 51.46
CA LYS A 201 20.95 19.06 51.76
C LYS A 201 19.60 19.56 52.28
N VAL A 202 18.53 19.03 51.71
CA VAL A 202 17.16 19.11 52.25
C VAL A 202 16.77 17.70 52.65
N ALA A 203 16.69 17.43 53.96
CA ALA A 203 16.45 16.07 54.47
C ALA A 203 14.97 15.64 54.34
N GLY A 204 14.05 16.61 54.31
CA GLY A 204 12.64 16.39 54.01
C GLY A 204 12.33 16.60 52.52
N SER A 205 11.04 16.66 52.18
CA SER A 205 10.60 16.99 50.83
C SER A 205 10.95 18.44 50.46
N LEU A 206 11.51 18.64 49.26
CA LEU A 206 11.71 19.96 48.67
C LEU A 206 10.53 20.27 47.75
N SER A 207 9.76 21.31 48.06
CA SER A 207 8.76 21.89 47.17
C SER A 207 9.31 23.17 46.54
N VAL A 208 9.28 23.27 45.22
CA VAL A 208 9.68 24.47 44.47
C VAL A 208 8.49 24.89 43.62
N SER A 209 7.90 26.06 43.91
CA SER A 209 6.77 26.62 43.15
C SER A 209 7.21 27.27 41.83
N GLY A 210 8.48 27.68 41.75
CA GLY A 210 9.08 28.30 40.57
C GLY A 210 9.81 27.30 39.67
N ILE A 211 10.71 27.85 38.83
CA ILE A 211 11.52 27.07 37.89
C ILE A 211 12.78 26.54 38.60
N VAL A 212 13.06 25.25 38.44
CA VAL A 212 14.36 24.67 38.78
C VAL A 212 15.29 24.80 37.57
N LYS A 213 16.30 25.68 37.65
CA LYS A 213 17.36 25.83 36.64
C LYS A 213 18.58 24.99 37.05
N ALA A 214 18.75 23.80 36.47
CA ALA A 214 19.86 22.90 36.76
C ALA A 214 20.61 22.50 35.48
N GLN A 215 21.95 22.44 35.55
CA GLN A 215 22.76 21.90 34.44
C GLN A 215 22.55 20.39 34.28
N ALA A 216 22.37 19.69 35.40
CA ALA A 216 22.00 18.28 35.45
C ALA A 216 20.98 18.07 36.57
N LEU A 217 19.94 17.28 36.30
CA LEU A 217 18.97 16.83 37.28
C LEU A 217 18.99 15.30 37.29
N THR A 218 19.30 14.71 38.43
CA THR A 218 19.20 13.27 38.64
C THR A 218 17.96 12.99 39.47
N VAL A 219 17.09 12.12 38.98
CA VAL A 219 15.90 11.64 39.69
C VAL A 219 16.08 10.15 39.90
N SER A 220 16.11 9.71 41.16
CA SER A 220 16.33 8.30 41.52
C SER A 220 15.04 7.46 41.50
N GLY A 221 13.88 8.11 41.52
CA GLY A 221 12.56 7.48 41.38
C GLY A 221 11.86 7.94 40.10
N ASP A 222 10.53 8.00 40.17
CA ASP A 222 9.71 8.37 39.03
C ASP A 222 9.79 9.88 38.73
N LEU A 223 9.80 10.20 37.43
CA LEU A 223 9.62 11.56 36.93
C LEU A 223 8.19 11.73 36.43
N SER A 224 7.37 12.49 37.17
CA SER A 224 6.04 12.90 36.73
C SER A 224 6.08 14.32 36.15
N VAL A 225 5.56 14.50 34.93
CA VAL A 225 5.52 15.79 34.23
C VAL A 225 4.10 16.02 33.72
N THR A 226 3.46 17.11 34.16
CA THR A 226 2.09 17.47 33.74
C THR A 226 2.05 18.26 32.43
N GLY A 227 3.20 18.79 31.99
CA GLY A 227 3.38 19.49 30.72
C GLY A 227 4.23 18.73 29.70
N SER A 228 4.78 19.44 28.73
CA SER A 228 5.64 18.85 27.70
C SER A 228 7.06 18.55 28.21
N VAL A 229 7.63 17.43 27.76
CA VAL A 229 9.06 17.13 27.91
C VAL A 229 9.78 17.50 26.61
N SER A 230 10.70 18.46 26.67
CA SER A 230 11.47 18.96 25.52
C SER A 230 12.96 18.63 25.68
N PHE A 231 13.57 18.04 24.65
CA PHE A 231 14.99 17.60 24.68
C PHE A 231 15.97 18.55 23.95
N GLY A 232 15.48 19.70 23.50
CA GLY A 232 16.25 20.71 22.74
C GLY A 232 16.31 20.43 21.24
N SER A 233 17.19 21.14 20.52
CA SER A 233 17.33 21.11 19.06
C SER A 233 18.51 20.27 18.54
N GLN A 234 19.29 19.65 19.42
CA GLN A 234 20.44 18.83 19.03
C GLN A 234 20.01 17.46 18.51
N VAL A 235 20.55 17.01 17.38
CA VAL A 235 20.36 15.62 16.90
C VAL A 235 21.16 14.67 17.79
N ARG A 236 20.48 13.72 18.43
CA ARG A 236 21.05 12.71 19.34
C ARG A 236 20.01 11.65 19.72
N GLN A 237 20.42 10.62 20.44
CA GLN A 237 19.49 9.83 21.24
C GLN A 237 18.95 10.73 22.37
N MET A 238 17.66 11.02 22.31
CA MET A 238 17.00 11.91 23.27
C MET A 238 16.69 11.18 24.57
N LEU A 239 16.25 9.93 24.45
CA LEU A 239 15.90 9.06 25.57
C LEU A 239 16.66 7.73 25.47
N ASN A 240 17.45 7.45 26.50
CA ASN A 240 17.99 6.11 26.77
C ASN A 240 16.97 5.35 27.60
N LEU A 241 16.47 4.23 27.09
CA LEU A 241 15.49 3.38 27.80
C LEU A 241 16.21 2.29 28.61
N TRP A 242 17.21 1.65 28.01
CA TRP A 242 18.10 0.70 28.68
C TRP A 242 19.48 0.75 28.04
N SER A 243 20.50 1.04 28.86
CA SER A 243 21.85 1.34 28.38
C SER A 243 21.82 2.39 27.26
N THR A 244 22.83 2.42 26.41
CA THR A 244 22.85 3.18 25.17
C THR A 244 22.33 2.41 23.98
N ASN A 245 21.84 1.16 24.11
CA ASN A 245 21.39 0.31 22.99
C ASN A 245 19.87 0.36 22.74
N TYR A 246 19.09 0.85 23.70
CA TYR A 246 17.64 0.99 23.58
C TYR A 246 17.24 2.45 23.73
N GLY A 247 16.51 3.01 22.77
CA GLY A 247 16.11 4.40 22.88
C GLY A 247 15.33 5.00 21.73
N ILE A 248 15.07 6.29 21.88
CA ILE A 248 14.34 7.13 20.94
C ILE A 248 15.21 8.36 20.65
N GLY A 249 15.42 8.66 19.38
CA GLY A 249 16.31 9.74 18.98
C GLY A 249 15.89 10.45 17.70
N ILE A 250 16.61 11.53 17.42
CA ILE A 250 16.44 12.37 16.24
C ILE A 250 17.76 12.40 15.47
N GLN A 251 17.68 12.20 14.16
CA GLN A 251 18.69 12.47 13.14
C GLN A 251 18.17 13.57 12.20
N SER A 252 18.94 13.96 11.19
CA SER A 252 18.48 14.93 10.19
C SER A 252 17.17 14.45 9.55
N SER A 253 16.10 15.23 9.75
CA SER A 253 14.73 14.96 9.27
C SER A 253 14.17 13.57 9.61
N THR A 254 14.71 12.88 10.62
CA THR A 254 14.36 11.49 10.94
C THR A 254 14.20 11.29 12.44
N GLN A 255 13.03 10.83 12.86
CA GLN A 255 12.88 10.23 14.19
C GLN A 255 13.17 8.73 14.09
N TYR A 256 13.95 8.19 15.01
CA TYR A 256 14.22 6.76 15.08
C TYR A 256 13.85 6.17 16.44
N PHE A 257 13.44 4.91 16.39
CA PHE A 257 13.36 4.00 17.52
C PHE A 257 14.47 2.98 17.35
N ARG A 258 15.14 2.63 18.44
CA ARG A 258 16.29 1.73 18.42
C ARG A 258 16.16 0.67 19.51
N SER A 259 16.44 -0.56 19.13
CA SER A 259 16.53 -1.75 19.98
C SER A 259 17.76 -2.55 19.55
N ASP A 260 18.35 -3.32 20.46
CA ASP A 260 19.55 -4.12 20.18
C ASP A 260 19.23 -5.36 19.32
N ALA A 261 18.03 -5.92 19.48
CA ALA A 261 17.59 -7.14 18.79
C ALA A 261 16.22 -6.98 18.13
N ASN A 262 15.15 -6.91 18.92
CA ASN A 262 13.78 -7.00 18.39
C ASN A 262 12.95 -5.75 18.68
N PHE A 263 11.95 -5.53 17.84
CA PHE A 263 10.77 -4.73 18.18
C PHE A 263 9.55 -5.63 18.28
N ALA A 264 8.72 -5.41 19.29
CA ALA A 264 7.49 -6.15 19.49
C ALA A 264 6.34 -5.22 19.88
N TRP A 265 5.16 -5.53 19.36
CA TRP A 265 3.92 -4.83 19.66
C TRP A 265 2.92 -5.84 20.22
N TYR A 266 2.56 -5.67 21.49
CA TYR A 266 1.63 -6.53 22.19
C TYR A 266 0.29 -5.84 22.44
N LYS A 267 -0.79 -6.63 22.47
CA LYS A 267 -2.10 -6.22 22.97
C LYS A 267 -2.36 -6.89 24.32
N GLY A 268 -2.54 -6.08 25.37
CA GLY A 268 -2.71 -6.58 26.75
C GLY A 268 -1.43 -7.18 27.33
N GLY A 269 -1.58 -8.00 28.39
CA GLY A 269 -0.47 -8.67 29.08
C GLY A 269 0.18 -7.84 30.20
N SER A 270 1.12 -8.46 30.90
CA SER A 270 2.00 -7.83 31.89
C SER A 270 3.46 -7.85 31.44
N HIS A 271 4.33 -7.09 32.12
CA HIS A 271 5.77 -7.21 31.88
C HIS A 271 6.25 -8.65 32.12
N ASN A 272 7.16 -9.10 31.26
CA ASN A 272 7.83 -10.39 31.34
C ASN A 272 9.26 -10.21 30.80
N ASP A 273 10.25 -10.77 31.49
CA ASP A 273 11.67 -10.62 31.12
C ASP A 273 12.09 -11.52 29.96
N ALA A 274 11.29 -12.52 29.58
CA ALA A 274 11.64 -13.44 28.50
C ALA A 274 11.47 -12.78 27.11
N GLU A 275 12.43 -13.05 26.23
CA GLU A 275 12.45 -12.52 24.86
C GLU A 275 11.15 -12.84 24.10
N LEU A 276 10.59 -11.82 23.45
CA LEU A 276 9.35 -11.89 22.67
C LEU A 276 8.13 -12.47 23.42
N ASN A 277 8.14 -12.44 24.75
CA ASN A 277 7.03 -12.92 25.58
C ASN A 277 6.08 -11.76 25.94
N ALA A 278 4.82 -11.88 25.52
CA ALA A 278 3.79 -10.87 25.76
C ALA A 278 3.21 -10.86 27.19
N GLY A 279 3.72 -11.70 28.10
CA GLY A 279 3.25 -11.78 29.49
C GLY A 279 1.75 -12.06 29.62
N GLY A 280 1.24 -13.03 28.86
CA GLY A 280 -0.18 -13.35 28.77
C GLY A 280 -0.99 -12.49 27.78
N GLY A 281 -0.38 -11.48 27.17
CA GLY A 281 -0.94 -10.71 26.06
C GLY A 281 -0.84 -11.43 24.70
N THR A 282 -1.26 -10.74 23.63
CA THR A 282 -1.15 -11.23 22.24
C THR A 282 -0.08 -10.47 21.48
N SER A 283 0.84 -11.18 20.82
CA SER A 283 1.77 -10.58 19.85
C SER A 283 1.03 -10.18 18.58
N LEU A 284 1.03 -8.89 18.25
CA LEU A 284 0.42 -8.35 17.04
C LEU A 284 1.41 -8.30 15.89
N MET A 285 2.61 -7.81 16.18
CA MET A 285 3.67 -7.59 15.22
C MET A 285 5.02 -7.76 15.91
N THR A 286 5.99 -8.33 15.20
CA THR A 286 7.39 -8.35 15.62
C THR A 286 8.30 -8.06 14.43
N LEU A 287 9.37 -7.32 14.68
CA LEU A 287 10.53 -7.23 13.78
C LEU A 287 11.70 -7.85 14.52
N ASP A 288 12.15 -9.02 14.06
CA ASP A 288 13.22 -9.76 14.73
C ASP A 288 14.63 -9.27 14.34
N ALA A 289 15.64 -9.80 15.01
CA ALA A 289 17.04 -9.48 14.76
C ALA A 289 17.54 -9.81 13.34
N ASN A 290 16.83 -10.67 12.59
CA ASN A 290 17.14 -10.98 11.18
C ASN A 290 16.40 -10.06 10.20
N GLY A 291 15.64 -9.08 10.69
CA GLY A 291 14.81 -8.18 9.89
C GLY A 291 13.51 -8.83 9.39
N LYS A 292 13.08 -9.95 9.96
CA LYS A 292 11.82 -10.59 9.59
C LYS A 292 10.66 -9.88 10.29
N LEU A 293 9.79 -9.26 9.49
CA LEU A 293 8.50 -8.77 9.94
C LEU A 293 7.51 -9.93 10.03
N SER A 294 6.99 -10.20 11.22
CA SER A 294 5.90 -11.14 11.45
C SER A 294 4.66 -10.38 11.91
N VAL A 295 3.51 -10.68 11.30
CA VAL A 295 2.19 -10.14 11.66
C VAL A 295 1.31 -11.34 11.98
N SER A 296 0.67 -11.36 13.15
CA SER A 296 -0.09 -12.53 13.61
C SER A 296 -1.48 -12.67 12.97
N GLY A 297 -1.98 -11.61 12.34
CA GLY A 297 -3.26 -11.59 11.63
C GLY A 297 -3.10 -11.24 10.15
N ASP A 298 -4.20 -10.85 9.51
CA ASP A 298 -4.21 -10.49 8.10
C ASP A 298 -3.40 -9.21 7.82
N LEU A 299 -2.59 -9.24 6.76
CA LEU A 299 -1.89 -8.06 6.24
C LEU A 299 -2.77 -7.36 5.20
N SER A 300 -3.45 -6.28 5.59
CA SER A 300 -4.20 -5.41 4.69
C SER A 300 -3.33 -4.25 4.17
N VAL A 301 -3.10 -4.20 2.85
CA VAL A 301 -2.33 -3.12 2.19
C VAL A 301 -3.26 -2.29 1.31
N THR A 302 -3.37 -0.99 1.57
CA THR A 302 -4.30 -0.09 0.85
C THR A 302 -3.76 0.43 -0.48
N GLY A 303 -2.49 0.19 -0.78
CA GLY A 303 -1.83 0.54 -2.04
C GLY A 303 -1.21 -0.67 -2.73
N SER A 304 -0.31 -0.41 -3.69
CA SER A 304 0.40 -1.48 -4.39
C SER A 304 1.39 -2.20 -3.49
N VAL A 305 1.40 -3.54 -3.55
CA VAL A 305 2.50 -4.35 -3.01
C VAL A 305 3.61 -4.42 -4.06
N ASN A 306 4.68 -3.65 -3.83
CA ASN A 306 5.85 -3.65 -4.71
C ASN A 306 6.89 -4.64 -4.19
N PHE A 307 7.33 -5.53 -5.07
CA PHE A 307 8.49 -6.37 -4.83
C PHE A 307 9.71 -5.75 -5.55
N SER A 308 10.90 -5.81 -4.94
CA SER A 308 12.16 -5.26 -5.52
C SER A 308 12.44 -5.73 -6.96
N LEU A 309 13.34 -5.08 -7.69
CA LEU A 309 13.72 -5.41 -9.09
C LEU A 309 14.55 -6.72 -9.26
N GLN A 310 14.44 -7.66 -8.33
CA GLN A 310 15.15 -8.93 -8.36
C GLN A 310 14.22 -10.04 -8.86
N THR A 311 14.72 -10.86 -9.79
CA THR A 311 14.03 -12.06 -10.25
C THR A 311 14.06 -13.13 -9.16
N ARG A 312 12.89 -13.58 -8.71
CA ARG A 312 12.71 -14.66 -7.74
C ARG A 312 11.24 -15.08 -7.68
N GLN A 313 10.92 -16.08 -6.86
CA GLN A 313 9.56 -16.29 -6.39
C GLN A 313 9.20 -15.13 -5.46
N MET A 314 8.27 -14.29 -5.89
CA MET A 314 7.91 -13.05 -5.19
C MET A 314 6.95 -13.31 -4.04
N LEU A 315 6.01 -14.25 -4.27
CA LEU A 315 5.04 -14.68 -3.29
C LEU A 315 5.14 -16.20 -3.11
N ASN A 316 5.40 -16.63 -1.88
CA ASN A 316 5.22 -18.01 -1.45
C ASN A 316 3.81 -18.14 -0.87
N LEU A 317 3.01 -19.08 -1.39
CA LEU A 317 1.63 -19.28 -0.97
C LEU A 317 1.49 -20.35 0.13
N TRP A 318 2.28 -21.43 0.04
CA TRP A 318 2.28 -22.50 1.05
C TRP A 318 3.70 -22.99 1.36
N SER A 319 4.47 -23.30 0.33
CA SER A 319 5.90 -23.64 0.41
C SER A 319 6.64 -23.10 -0.81
N ASN A 320 7.95 -23.36 -0.92
CA ASN A 320 8.73 -22.97 -2.11
C ASN A 320 8.23 -23.64 -3.42
N GLY A 321 7.39 -24.67 -3.32
CA GLY A 321 6.73 -25.31 -4.48
C GLY A 321 5.47 -24.60 -4.98
N TYR A 322 4.95 -23.59 -4.26
CA TYR A 322 3.68 -22.93 -4.55
C TYR A 322 3.84 -21.42 -4.50
N GLY A 323 3.69 -20.74 -5.63
CA GLY A 323 3.89 -19.29 -5.64
C GLY A 323 3.75 -18.61 -6.98
N ILE A 324 4.05 -17.31 -6.95
CA ILE A 324 4.03 -16.40 -8.09
C ILE A 324 5.39 -15.72 -8.14
N GLY A 325 6.02 -15.70 -9.32
CA GLY A 325 7.35 -15.12 -9.46
C GLY A 325 7.65 -14.56 -10.82
N ILE A 326 8.84 -13.96 -10.93
CA ILE A 326 9.38 -13.38 -12.15
C ILE A 326 10.73 -14.03 -12.49
N GLN A 327 10.89 -14.43 -13.74
CA GLN A 327 12.13 -14.92 -14.34
C GLN A 327 12.41 -14.13 -15.62
N SER A 328 13.34 -13.18 -15.58
CA SER A 328 13.56 -12.23 -16.68
C SER A 328 12.23 -11.55 -17.08
N SER A 329 11.79 -11.68 -18.34
CA SER A 329 10.52 -11.15 -18.86
C SER A 329 9.32 -12.08 -18.67
N THR A 330 9.45 -13.16 -17.87
CA THR A 330 8.39 -14.15 -17.65
C THR A 330 7.80 -14.01 -16.26
N GLN A 331 6.50 -13.71 -16.17
CA GLN A 331 5.72 -13.98 -14.96
C GLN A 331 5.30 -15.45 -14.96
N TYR A 332 5.51 -16.14 -13.84
CA TYR A 332 5.11 -17.53 -13.69
C TYR A 332 4.26 -17.74 -12.45
N PHE A 333 3.36 -18.71 -12.56
CA PHE A 333 2.68 -19.35 -11.46
C PHE A 333 3.28 -20.75 -11.28
N ARG A 334 3.56 -21.15 -10.04
CA ARG A 334 4.10 -22.46 -9.70
C ARG A 334 3.18 -23.16 -8.73
N SER A 335 2.93 -24.44 -9.01
CA SER A 335 2.21 -25.37 -8.14
C SER A 335 2.98 -26.69 -8.08
N GLY A 336 2.78 -27.47 -7.02
CA GLY A 336 3.43 -28.78 -6.87
C GLY A 336 2.85 -29.89 -7.76
N ALA A 337 1.65 -29.72 -8.31
CA ALA A 337 0.99 -30.71 -9.16
C ALA A 337 0.03 -30.06 -10.17
N ASN A 338 -1.07 -29.47 -9.70
CA ASN A 338 -2.11 -28.93 -10.58
C ASN A 338 -2.26 -27.43 -10.44
N PHE A 339 -2.83 -26.79 -11.47
CA PHE A 339 -3.28 -25.41 -11.42
C PHE A 339 -4.74 -25.36 -11.84
N ALA A 340 -5.61 -24.70 -11.07
CA ALA A 340 -7.05 -24.74 -11.31
C ALA A 340 -7.70 -23.37 -11.11
N TRP A 341 -8.74 -23.12 -11.90
CA TRP A 341 -9.66 -22.00 -11.74
C TRP A 341 -11.06 -22.54 -11.45
N TYR A 342 -11.61 -22.16 -10.30
CA TYR A 342 -12.97 -22.50 -9.89
C TYR A 342 -13.84 -21.24 -9.89
N ARG A 343 -15.15 -21.42 -10.13
CA ARG A 343 -16.17 -20.40 -9.90
C ARG A 343 -17.08 -20.83 -8.75
N GLY A 344 -17.12 -20.03 -7.68
CA GLY A 344 -17.84 -20.34 -6.45
C GLY A 344 -17.18 -21.49 -5.67
N GLY A 345 -17.95 -22.12 -4.77
CA GLY A 345 -17.48 -23.21 -3.91
C GLY A 345 -16.86 -22.74 -2.59
N SER A 346 -16.61 -23.70 -1.70
CA SER A 346 -15.84 -23.51 -0.45
C SER A 346 -14.48 -24.22 -0.53
N HIS A 347 -13.53 -23.85 0.33
CA HIS A 347 -12.25 -24.56 0.38
C HIS A 347 -12.45 -26.05 0.71
N ASN A 348 -11.73 -26.91 0.00
CA ASN A 348 -11.69 -28.34 0.18
C ASN A 348 -10.26 -28.83 -0.11
N ASP A 349 -9.71 -29.66 0.78
CA ASP A 349 -8.32 -30.14 0.66
C ASP A 349 -8.14 -31.25 -0.39
N ALA A 350 -9.21 -31.84 -0.93
CA ALA A 350 -9.10 -32.87 -1.96
C ALA A 350 -8.60 -32.29 -3.30
N GLU A 351 -7.65 -33.01 -3.93
CA GLU A 351 -7.03 -32.60 -5.20
C GLU A 351 -8.08 -32.39 -6.30
N LEU A 352 -7.96 -31.26 -7.02
CA LEU A 352 -8.87 -30.85 -8.09
C LEU A 352 -10.38 -30.76 -7.69
N ASN A 353 -10.68 -30.61 -6.40
CA ASN A 353 -12.05 -30.47 -5.91
C ASN A 353 -12.47 -29.00 -5.80
N ALA A 354 -13.52 -28.62 -6.52
CA ALA A 354 -14.06 -27.25 -6.52
C ALA A 354 -14.91 -26.91 -5.28
N GLY A 355 -15.06 -27.83 -4.32
CA GLY A 355 -15.81 -27.63 -3.07
C GLY A 355 -17.27 -27.22 -3.29
N GLY A 356 -17.95 -27.89 -4.23
CA GLY A 356 -19.31 -27.56 -4.66
C GLY A 356 -19.40 -26.45 -5.73
N GLY A 357 -18.29 -25.80 -6.08
CA GLY A 357 -18.19 -24.87 -7.20
C GLY A 357 -18.07 -25.55 -8.57
N THR A 358 -17.88 -24.75 -9.62
CA THR A 358 -17.65 -25.23 -10.99
C THR A 358 -16.17 -25.14 -11.36
N SER A 359 -15.57 -26.23 -11.86
CA SER A 359 -14.26 -26.20 -12.51
C SER A 359 -14.35 -25.49 -13.86
N LEU A 360 -13.60 -24.40 -14.03
CA LEU A 360 -13.55 -23.63 -15.27
C LEU A 360 -12.41 -24.10 -16.16
N MET A 361 -11.22 -24.21 -15.57
CA MET A 361 -9.99 -24.57 -16.25
C MET A 361 -9.08 -25.31 -15.28
N THR A 362 -8.44 -26.36 -15.75
CA THR A 362 -7.41 -27.10 -15.00
C THR A 362 -6.22 -27.40 -15.89
N LEU A 363 -5.03 -27.27 -15.32
CA LEU A 363 -3.80 -27.86 -15.82
C LEU A 363 -3.41 -28.94 -14.83
N ASP A 364 -3.54 -30.21 -15.24
CA ASP A 364 -3.22 -31.34 -14.37
C ASP A 364 -1.71 -31.61 -14.26
N ARG A 365 -1.33 -32.55 -13.40
CA ARG A 365 0.08 -32.94 -13.19
C ARG A 365 0.79 -33.48 -14.44
N ASN A 366 0.05 -33.92 -15.45
CA ASN A 366 0.58 -34.45 -16.70
C ASN A 366 0.70 -33.35 -17.78
N GLY A 367 0.30 -32.11 -17.46
CA GLY A 367 0.27 -30.99 -18.39
C GLY A 367 -0.98 -30.95 -19.28
N ASN A 368 -2.03 -31.72 -18.95
CA ASN A 368 -3.27 -31.67 -19.71
C ASN A 368 -4.06 -30.42 -19.32
N LEU A 369 -4.39 -29.61 -20.32
CA LEU A 369 -5.30 -28.48 -20.18
C LEU A 369 -6.74 -28.95 -20.42
N SER A 370 -7.59 -28.87 -19.40
CA SER A 370 -9.03 -29.06 -19.52
C SER A 370 -9.76 -27.73 -19.32
N VAL A 371 -10.68 -27.41 -20.22
CA VAL A 371 -11.57 -26.24 -20.15
C VAL A 371 -13.00 -26.76 -20.23
N SER A 372 -13.78 -26.58 -19.16
CA SER A 372 -15.14 -27.14 -19.07
C SER A 372 -16.21 -26.29 -19.77
N GLY A 373 -15.86 -25.07 -20.19
CA GLY A 373 -16.74 -24.16 -20.92
C GLY A 373 -16.41 -24.04 -22.41
N ILE A 374 -17.18 -23.20 -23.12
CA ILE A 374 -16.89 -22.85 -24.52
C ILE A 374 -15.66 -21.94 -24.56
N VAL A 375 -14.64 -22.33 -25.33
CA VAL A 375 -13.53 -21.43 -25.69
C VAL A 375 -14.05 -20.43 -26.72
N LYS A 376 -14.61 -19.30 -26.24
CA LYS A 376 -15.16 -18.24 -27.09
C LYS A 376 -14.03 -17.40 -27.69
N THR A 377 -13.43 -17.89 -28.77
CA THR A 377 -12.51 -17.11 -29.62
C THR A 377 -13.04 -17.13 -31.07
N GLY A 378 -12.74 -16.10 -31.86
CA GLY A 378 -13.11 -16.09 -33.28
C GLY A 378 -12.43 -17.23 -34.07
N ILE A 379 -11.22 -17.63 -33.66
CA ILE A 379 -10.43 -18.74 -34.22
C ILE A 379 -9.63 -19.39 -33.08
N VAL A 380 -9.71 -20.71 -32.95
CA VAL A 380 -8.81 -21.50 -32.10
C VAL A 380 -7.63 -21.95 -32.97
N LYS A 381 -6.47 -21.28 -32.87
CA LYS A 381 -5.24 -21.69 -33.57
C LYS A 381 -4.50 -22.73 -32.74
N ILE A 382 -4.62 -24.00 -33.09
CA ILE A 382 -3.88 -25.11 -32.48
C ILE A 382 -2.90 -25.63 -33.54
N GLY A 383 -1.64 -25.85 -33.16
CA GLY A 383 -0.60 -26.28 -34.10
C GLY A 383 -0.92 -27.63 -34.76
N SER A 384 -1.10 -28.67 -33.96
CA SER A 384 -1.64 -29.97 -34.39
C SER A 384 -3.02 -30.15 -33.78
N LEU A 385 -4.07 -30.05 -34.60
CA LEU A 385 -5.45 -30.20 -34.16
C LEU A 385 -6.00 -31.55 -34.61
N GLN A 386 -6.19 -32.48 -33.68
CA GLN A 386 -6.95 -33.70 -33.92
C GLN A 386 -8.44 -33.40 -33.70
N LEU A 387 -9.24 -33.42 -34.76
CA LEU A 387 -10.69 -33.21 -34.70
C LEU A 387 -11.43 -34.54 -34.59
N GLY A 388 -12.36 -34.65 -33.64
CA GLY A 388 -13.32 -35.75 -33.53
C GLY A 388 -12.84 -37.03 -32.85
N GLY A 389 -11.55 -37.22 -32.62
CA GLY A 389 -11.04 -38.36 -31.84
C GLY A 389 -11.54 -39.75 -32.32
N PHE A 390 -11.84 -39.90 -33.61
CA PHE A 390 -12.41 -41.12 -34.17
C PHE A 390 -11.48 -42.32 -33.97
N THR A 391 -12.07 -43.49 -33.75
CA THR A 391 -11.33 -44.74 -33.54
C THR A 391 -10.89 -45.39 -34.84
N PHE A 392 -9.97 -46.36 -34.76
CA PHE A 392 -9.52 -47.14 -35.92
C PHE A 392 -10.47 -48.29 -36.29
N GLU A 393 -11.53 -48.54 -35.50
CA GLU A 393 -12.44 -49.66 -35.71
C GLU A 393 -13.31 -49.47 -36.95
N ASP A 394 -13.67 -50.55 -37.65
CA ASP A 394 -14.59 -50.49 -38.80
C ASP A 394 -16.06 -50.40 -38.35
N LYS A 395 -16.43 -49.23 -37.83
CA LYS A 395 -17.76 -48.93 -37.33
C LYS A 395 -18.18 -47.48 -37.64
N ASP A 396 -19.49 -47.27 -37.62
CA ASP A 396 -20.08 -45.94 -37.68
C ASP A 396 -19.77 -45.18 -36.38
N GLU A 397 -19.30 -43.94 -36.49
CA GLU A 397 -19.05 -43.06 -35.33
C GLU A 397 -19.62 -41.66 -35.60
N TRP A 398 -20.60 -41.29 -34.77
CA TRP A 398 -21.37 -40.04 -34.87
C TRP A 398 -22.07 -39.75 -33.53
N PRO A 399 -22.19 -38.48 -33.07
CA PRO A 399 -21.64 -37.25 -33.62
C PRO A 399 -20.38 -36.76 -32.86
N ASN A 400 -19.18 -37.07 -33.35
CA ASN A 400 -17.94 -36.65 -32.67
C ASN A 400 -17.48 -35.23 -33.04
N VAL A 401 -17.78 -34.76 -34.25
CA VAL A 401 -17.54 -33.37 -34.69
C VAL A 401 -18.85 -32.80 -35.17
N VAL A 402 -19.30 -31.73 -34.54
CA VAL A 402 -20.56 -31.06 -34.88
C VAL A 402 -20.30 -29.58 -35.11
N TRP A 403 -20.70 -29.08 -36.27
CA TRP A 403 -20.63 -27.66 -36.63
C TRP A 403 -21.93 -26.94 -36.29
N TYR A 404 -23.05 -27.62 -36.44
CA TYR A 404 -24.37 -27.12 -36.06
C TYR A 404 -25.20 -28.23 -35.44
N ARG A 405 -25.75 -27.97 -34.27
CA ARG A 405 -26.61 -28.89 -33.52
C ARG A 405 -27.99 -28.30 -33.40
N ASN A 406 -29.00 -29.01 -33.90
CA ASN A 406 -30.40 -28.64 -33.73
C ASN A 406 -31.07 -29.65 -32.79
N THR A 407 -31.05 -29.35 -31.50
CA THR A 407 -31.66 -30.21 -30.47
C THR A 407 -33.17 -30.30 -30.61
N ASP A 408 -33.82 -29.25 -31.11
CA ASP A 408 -35.28 -29.16 -31.19
C ASP A 408 -35.85 -30.03 -32.32
N GLN A 409 -35.07 -30.25 -33.38
CA GLN A 409 -35.44 -31.06 -34.54
C GLN A 409 -34.67 -32.39 -34.62
N ASN A 410 -33.86 -32.71 -33.61
CA ASN A 410 -33.09 -33.95 -33.48
C ASN A 410 -32.18 -34.28 -34.68
N TRP A 411 -31.43 -33.30 -35.18
CA TRP A 411 -30.42 -33.52 -36.21
C TRP A 411 -29.20 -32.61 -36.01
N ASP A 412 -28.03 -33.12 -36.43
CA ASP A 412 -26.72 -32.47 -36.30
C ASP A 412 -26.03 -32.39 -37.69
N GLU A 413 -25.19 -31.39 -37.89
CA GLU A 413 -24.30 -31.22 -39.05
C GLU A 413 -22.86 -31.34 -38.61
N GLY A 414 -22.04 -32.09 -39.36
CA GLY A 414 -20.69 -32.35 -38.91
C GLY A 414 -19.89 -33.34 -39.75
N LEU A 415 -18.80 -33.82 -39.17
CA LEU A 415 -17.99 -34.88 -39.76
C LEU A 415 -18.49 -36.23 -39.24
N ILE A 416 -18.84 -37.13 -40.15
CA ILE A 416 -19.24 -38.50 -39.84
C ILE A 416 -18.15 -39.47 -40.24
N LYS A 417 -17.99 -40.54 -39.46
CA LYS A 417 -17.26 -41.73 -39.89
C LYS A 417 -18.24 -42.85 -40.14
N HIS A 418 -18.14 -43.46 -41.31
CA HIS A 418 -18.97 -44.59 -41.70
C HIS A 418 -18.13 -45.87 -41.80
N SER A 419 -18.75 -47.01 -41.48
CA SER A 419 -18.17 -48.34 -41.70
C SER A 419 -18.06 -48.69 -43.19
N SER A 420 -17.32 -49.76 -43.48
CA SER A 420 -17.18 -50.32 -44.83
C SER A 420 -18.51 -50.73 -45.46
N SER A 421 -19.50 -51.12 -44.64
CA SER A 421 -20.84 -51.49 -45.09
C SER A 421 -21.63 -50.35 -45.74
N ARG A 422 -21.29 -49.09 -45.45
CA ARG A 422 -21.98 -47.89 -45.98
C ARG A 422 -21.21 -47.18 -47.09
N GLY A 423 -19.93 -47.51 -47.27
CA GLY A 423 -19.11 -46.90 -48.31
C GLY A 423 -19.53 -47.39 -49.69
N VAL A 424 -19.77 -46.49 -50.63
CA VAL A 424 -20.09 -46.83 -52.03
C VAL A 424 -19.01 -47.70 -52.69
N PHE A 425 -17.78 -47.67 -52.17
CA PHE A 425 -16.66 -48.50 -52.60
C PHE A 425 -16.35 -49.68 -51.67
N GLY A 426 -17.23 -50.01 -50.71
CA GLY A 426 -17.02 -51.07 -49.72
C GLY A 426 -15.89 -50.79 -48.71
N LYS A 427 -15.63 -49.52 -48.39
CA LYS A 427 -14.54 -49.08 -47.50
C LYS A 427 -15.07 -48.15 -46.41
N ALA A 428 -14.51 -48.26 -45.20
CA ALA A 428 -14.76 -47.30 -44.13
C ALA A 428 -14.15 -45.94 -44.50
N GLY A 429 -14.76 -44.85 -44.06
CA GLY A 429 -14.34 -43.52 -44.47
C GLY A 429 -14.98 -42.40 -43.68
N PHE A 430 -14.62 -41.17 -44.07
CA PHE A 430 -15.16 -39.94 -43.52
C PHE A 430 -15.98 -39.21 -44.56
N GLY A 431 -17.07 -38.59 -44.10
CA GLY A 431 -17.94 -37.77 -44.94
C GLY A 431 -18.43 -36.54 -44.20
N ILE A 432 -18.93 -35.59 -44.97
CA ILE A 432 -19.70 -34.47 -44.42
C ILE A 432 -21.15 -34.93 -44.29
N HIS A 433 -21.70 -34.87 -43.07
CA HIS A 433 -23.09 -35.19 -42.79
C HIS A 433 -23.90 -33.92 -42.58
N PHE A 434 -25.03 -33.82 -43.28
CA PHE A 434 -25.95 -32.70 -43.24
C PHE A 434 -27.38 -33.19 -43.44
N HIS A 435 -28.34 -32.37 -42.98
CA HIS A 435 -29.76 -32.72 -43.01
C HIS A 435 -30.30 -32.86 -44.45
N GLN A 436 -31.34 -33.70 -44.63
CA GLN A 436 -31.95 -34.00 -45.94
C GLN A 436 -32.46 -32.76 -46.71
N ASN A 437 -32.87 -31.70 -45.99
CA ASN A 437 -33.33 -30.43 -46.59
C ASN A 437 -32.21 -29.39 -46.78
N ARG A 438 -30.94 -29.81 -46.77
CA ARG A 438 -29.77 -28.93 -46.84
C ARG A 438 -28.78 -29.44 -47.88
N GLU A 439 -27.76 -28.66 -48.19
CA GLU A 439 -26.73 -29.01 -49.16
C GLU A 439 -25.32 -28.81 -48.60
N PHE A 440 -24.35 -29.58 -49.11
CA PHE A 440 -22.93 -29.31 -48.91
C PHE A 440 -22.35 -28.73 -50.19
N GLY A 441 -21.62 -27.62 -50.10
CA GLY A 441 -21.03 -26.98 -51.27
C GLY A 441 -19.72 -26.27 -51.03
N PHE A 442 -18.95 -26.14 -52.12
CA PHE A 442 -17.79 -25.25 -52.20
C PHE A 442 -18.21 -23.96 -52.89
N TRP A 443 -17.97 -22.83 -52.23
CA TRP A 443 -18.41 -21.51 -52.68
C TRP A 443 -17.20 -20.66 -53.10
N SER A 444 -17.37 -19.82 -54.12
CA SER A 444 -16.40 -18.78 -54.48
C SER A 444 -16.64 -17.51 -53.66
N THR A 445 -15.96 -16.41 -53.99
CA THR A 445 -16.26 -15.10 -53.41
C THR A 445 -17.74 -14.73 -53.63
N GLY A 446 -18.43 -14.40 -52.55
CA GLY A 446 -19.88 -14.18 -52.51
C GLY A 446 -20.69 -15.49 -52.42
N TRP A 447 -21.99 -15.42 -52.68
CA TRP A 447 -22.90 -16.58 -52.63
C TRP A 447 -22.97 -17.30 -53.98
N ASN A 448 -21.80 -17.68 -54.50
CA ASN A 448 -21.65 -18.33 -55.81
C ASN A 448 -21.19 -19.79 -55.62
N PRO A 449 -22.08 -20.80 -55.77
CA PRO A 449 -21.68 -22.19 -55.61
C PRO A 449 -20.82 -22.62 -56.81
N LEU A 450 -19.70 -23.29 -56.53
CA LEU A 450 -18.81 -23.91 -57.53
C LEU A 450 -19.14 -25.40 -57.68
N PHE A 451 -19.42 -26.05 -56.55
CA PHE A 451 -19.86 -27.44 -56.42
C PHE A 451 -20.90 -27.51 -55.30
N ALA A 452 -21.97 -28.28 -55.48
CA ALA A 452 -22.91 -28.57 -54.41
C ALA A 452 -23.50 -29.98 -54.54
N VAL A 453 -23.85 -30.59 -53.40
CA VAL A 453 -24.58 -31.86 -53.31
C VAL A 453 -25.82 -31.63 -52.45
N GLU A 454 -26.99 -31.84 -53.05
CA GLU A 454 -28.28 -31.76 -52.36
C GLU A 454 -28.45 -32.94 -51.40
N GLY A 455 -28.93 -32.66 -50.19
CA GLY A 455 -29.30 -33.67 -49.21
C GLY A 455 -30.49 -34.49 -49.69
N ASP A 456 -30.62 -35.72 -49.17
CA ASP A 456 -31.60 -36.73 -49.62
C ASP A 456 -31.31 -37.28 -51.03
N THR A 457 -31.39 -36.43 -52.06
CA THR A 457 -31.35 -36.84 -53.46
C THR A 457 -29.94 -37.17 -53.96
N GLY A 458 -28.91 -36.54 -53.38
CA GLY A 458 -27.53 -36.61 -53.87
C GLY A 458 -27.30 -35.87 -55.19
N ASN A 459 -28.25 -35.04 -55.63
CA ASN A 459 -28.11 -34.25 -56.87
C ASN A 459 -26.84 -33.41 -56.80
N THR A 460 -25.97 -33.58 -57.79
CA THR A 460 -24.68 -32.91 -57.84
C THR A 460 -24.71 -31.77 -58.85
N TYR A 461 -24.38 -30.55 -58.38
CA TYR A 461 -24.22 -29.37 -59.20
C TYR A 461 -22.74 -29.03 -59.37
N ILE A 462 -22.30 -28.84 -60.62
CA ILE A 462 -20.97 -28.32 -60.97
C ILE A 462 -21.19 -27.10 -61.86
N ARG A 463 -20.71 -25.94 -61.43
CA ARG A 463 -20.90 -24.68 -62.18
C ARG A 463 -20.00 -24.59 -63.42
N GLY A 464 -18.76 -25.06 -63.29
CA GLY A 464 -17.76 -25.05 -64.34
C GLY A 464 -17.89 -26.23 -65.31
N ASN A 465 -16.93 -26.34 -66.22
CA ASN A 465 -16.79 -27.52 -67.07
C ASN A 465 -16.36 -28.74 -66.23
N LEU A 466 -16.89 -29.91 -66.56
CA LEU A 466 -16.42 -31.18 -66.03
C LEU A 466 -15.41 -31.80 -67.01
N ASP A 467 -14.12 -31.74 -66.67
CA ASP A 467 -13.05 -32.41 -67.42
C ASP A 467 -12.75 -33.77 -66.78
N LEU A 468 -12.92 -34.86 -67.54
CA LEU A 468 -12.71 -36.24 -67.09
C LEU A 468 -11.62 -36.88 -67.95
N GLN A 469 -10.45 -37.12 -67.38
CA GLN A 469 -9.31 -37.75 -68.08
C GLN A 469 -9.28 -39.29 -67.98
N GLY A 470 -10.39 -39.91 -67.56
CA GLY A 470 -10.55 -41.38 -67.46
C GLY A 470 -11.81 -41.88 -68.17
N SER A 471 -12.11 -43.17 -68.05
CA SER A 471 -13.37 -43.74 -68.55
C SER A 471 -14.54 -43.17 -67.77
N ALA A 472 -15.37 -42.35 -68.43
CA ALA A 472 -16.59 -41.83 -67.85
C ALA A 472 -17.74 -42.84 -68.04
N PHE A 473 -18.32 -43.31 -66.94
CA PHE A 473 -19.62 -43.96 -66.97
C PHE A 473 -20.69 -42.87 -67.00
N LEU A 474 -21.16 -42.52 -68.20
CA LEU A 474 -22.26 -41.57 -68.37
C LEU A 474 -23.59 -42.31 -68.22
N GLY A 475 -24.46 -41.81 -67.35
CA GLY A 475 -25.82 -42.32 -67.22
C GLY A 475 -26.71 -41.92 -68.40
N TYR A 476 -27.91 -42.50 -68.43
CA TYR A 476 -29.00 -42.11 -69.33
C TYR A 476 -30.26 -41.81 -68.51
N GLU A 477 -31.10 -40.91 -69.02
CA GLU A 477 -32.42 -40.67 -68.46
C GLU A 477 -33.38 -41.76 -68.95
N SER A 478 -34.09 -42.40 -68.02
CA SER A 478 -34.95 -43.55 -68.29
C SER A 478 -36.44 -43.30 -68.03
N ASP A 479 -36.78 -42.19 -67.36
CA ASP A 479 -38.15 -41.81 -67.03
C ASP A 479 -38.61 -40.60 -67.85
N ILE A 480 -38.27 -40.59 -69.15
CA ILE A 480 -38.73 -39.54 -70.05
C ILE A 480 -40.12 -39.85 -70.60
N SER A 481 -41.03 -38.88 -70.46
CA SER A 481 -42.43 -39.06 -70.84
C SER A 481 -42.78 -38.58 -72.24
N ASN A 482 -41.91 -37.78 -72.88
CA ASN A 482 -42.19 -37.16 -74.19
C ASN A 482 -40.91 -36.63 -74.86
N PHE A 483 -40.50 -37.21 -76.00
CA PHE A 483 -39.33 -36.77 -76.78
C PHE A 483 -39.54 -35.43 -77.50
N GLY A 484 -40.76 -34.93 -77.54
CA GLY A 484 -41.12 -33.62 -78.04
C GLY A 484 -40.74 -32.46 -77.09
N THR A 485 -40.55 -32.74 -75.81
CA THR A 485 -40.32 -31.70 -74.79
C THR A 485 -38.90 -31.11 -74.84
N PRO A 486 -38.67 -29.93 -74.23
CA PRO A 486 -37.33 -29.36 -74.12
C PRO A 486 -36.41 -30.19 -73.20
N LEU A 487 -35.63 -31.13 -73.76
CA LEU A 487 -34.72 -32.02 -73.02
C LEU A 487 -33.36 -31.35 -72.76
N LYS A 488 -32.62 -31.73 -71.71
CA LYS A 488 -31.20 -31.31 -71.56
C LYS A 488 -30.33 -32.08 -72.57
N SER A 489 -29.15 -31.57 -72.93
CA SER A 489 -28.21 -32.38 -73.73
C SER A 489 -27.84 -33.67 -72.99
N GLY A 490 -27.91 -34.82 -73.66
CA GLY A 490 -27.64 -36.10 -73.01
C GLY A 490 -28.19 -37.32 -73.75
N PHE A 491 -28.14 -38.44 -73.05
CA PHE A 491 -28.62 -39.76 -73.50
C PHE A 491 -29.94 -40.08 -72.79
N TYR A 492 -30.91 -40.53 -73.57
CA TYR A 492 -32.28 -40.76 -73.13
C TYR A 492 -32.80 -42.08 -73.69
N GLN A 493 -33.77 -42.66 -73.00
CA GLN A 493 -34.57 -43.77 -73.50
C GLN A 493 -36.03 -43.63 -73.09
N ASN A 494 -36.96 -44.17 -73.86
CA ASN A 494 -38.41 -44.15 -73.56
C ASN A 494 -38.84 -45.18 -72.49
N GLY A 495 -37.90 -45.96 -71.93
CA GLY A 495 -38.18 -46.99 -70.92
C GLY A 495 -39.08 -48.13 -71.41
N GLY A 496 -39.19 -48.34 -72.73
CA GLY A 496 -40.05 -49.35 -73.33
C GLY A 496 -41.53 -48.97 -73.41
N ARG A 497 -41.87 -47.69 -73.20
CA ARG A 497 -43.23 -47.16 -73.25
C ARG A 497 -43.47 -46.42 -74.56
N GLU A 498 -44.70 -46.50 -75.07
CA GLU A 498 -45.12 -45.64 -76.18
C GLU A 498 -45.26 -44.20 -75.65
N ILE A 499 -44.35 -43.31 -76.07
CA ILE A 499 -44.33 -41.91 -75.67
C ILE A 499 -44.63 -40.99 -76.85
N PRO A 500 -45.22 -39.80 -76.64
CA PRO A 500 -45.50 -38.87 -77.72
C PRO A 500 -44.24 -38.44 -78.46
N VAL A 501 -44.38 -38.31 -79.78
CA VAL A 501 -43.35 -37.80 -80.67
C VAL A 501 -42.08 -38.67 -80.71
N ASP A 502 -42.21 -39.96 -80.43
CA ASP A 502 -41.19 -40.98 -80.65
C ASP A 502 -40.88 -41.19 -82.15
N VAL A 503 -39.82 -41.92 -82.47
CA VAL A 503 -39.47 -42.27 -83.84
C VAL A 503 -40.60 -43.10 -84.49
N PRO A 504 -40.86 -42.92 -85.80
CA PRO A 504 -41.89 -43.66 -86.53
C PRO A 504 -41.38 -45.05 -86.93
N ASP A 505 -40.85 -45.79 -85.96
CA ASP A 505 -40.42 -47.18 -86.07
C ASP A 505 -41.02 -47.97 -84.92
N THR A 506 -41.80 -48.99 -85.25
CA THR A 506 -42.53 -49.84 -84.30
C THR A 506 -41.90 -51.23 -84.18
N SER A 507 -40.71 -51.42 -84.75
CA SER A 507 -39.98 -52.69 -84.68
C SER A 507 -39.64 -53.13 -83.26
N HIS A 508 -39.52 -52.18 -82.32
CA HIS A 508 -39.31 -52.46 -80.90
C HIS A 508 -39.92 -51.36 -79.99
N PRO A 509 -40.42 -51.70 -78.79
CA PRO A 509 -40.97 -50.71 -77.85
C PRO A 509 -39.92 -49.78 -77.20
N TRP A 510 -38.64 -50.10 -77.31
CA TRP A 510 -37.55 -49.30 -76.73
C TRP A 510 -36.88 -48.44 -77.80
N THR A 511 -36.70 -47.16 -77.48
CA THR A 511 -36.00 -46.18 -78.32
C THR A 511 -34.86 -45.54 -77.54
N HIS A 512 -33.69 -45.45 -78.16
CA HIS A 512 -32.57 -44.64 -77.67
C HIS A 512 -32.58 -43.29 -78.35
N LEU A 513 -32.35 -42.23 -77.57
CA LEU A 513 -32.27 -40.86 -78.05
C LEU A 513 -30.98 -40.20 -77.57
N ILE A 514 -30.26 -39.61 -78.51
CA ILE A 514 -29.20 -38.63 -78.24
C ILE A 514 -29.77 -37.27 -78.58
N THR A 515 -29.73 -36.34 -77.62
CA THR A 515 -30.15 -34.96 -77.87
C THR A 515 -29.02 -33.99 -77.55
N ALA A 516 -28.87 -33.00 -78.42
CA ALA A 516 -28.03 -31.83 -78.20
C ALA A 516 -28.94 -30.59 -78.20
N ARG A 517 -29.17 -30.01 -77.03
CA ARG A 517 -29.97 -28.80 -76.85
C ARG A 517 -29.10 -27.56 -76.98
N HIS A 518 -29.67 -26.55 -77.65
CA HIS A 518 -29.09 -25.22 -77.74
C HIS A 518 -29.08 -24.50 -76.38
N SER A 519 -28.11 -23.60 -76.14
CA SER A 519 -27.90 -22.94 -74.84
C SER A 519 -29.03 -22.02 -74.39
N ASN A 520 -29.89 -21.54 -75.30
CA ASN A 520 -31.03 -20.70 -74.96
C ASN A 520 -32.19 -21.55 -74.42
N ILE A 521 -32.38 -21.55 -73.10
CA ILE A 521 -33.40 -22.37 -72.42
C ILE A 521 -34.85 -21.94 -72.71
N ASN A 522 -35.07 -20.74 -73.28
CA ASN A 522 -36.40 -20.22 -73.59
C ASN A 522 -37.00 -20.79 -74.89
N ASN A 523 -36.26 -21.65 -75.60
CA ASN A 523 -36.73 -22.31 -76.82
C ASN A 523 -36.52 -23.83 -76.78
N ASN A 524 -37.17 -24.50 -77.72
CA ASN A 524 -37.04 -25.93 -77.95
C ASN A 524 -36.14 -26.17 -79.18
N HIS A 525 -34.91 -25.65 -79.15
CA HIS A 525 -33.95 -25.87 -80.22
C HIS A 525 -33.07 -27.07 -79.89
N GLN A 526 -33.25 -28.18 -80.61
CA GLN A 526 -32.57 -29.45 -80.33
C GLN A 526 -32.19 -30.17 -81.63
N LEU A 527 -30.99 -30.74 -81.67
CA LEU A 527 -30.67 -31.82 -82.60
C LEU A 527 -30.95 -33.14 -81.88
N GLN A 528 -31.83 -33.94 -82.45
CA GLN A 528 -32.16 -35.26 -81.93
C GLN A 528 -31.78 -36.32 -82.93
N ILE A 529 -31.14 -37.39 -82.45
CA ILE A 529 -30.79 -38.59 -83.19
C ILE A 529 -31.31 -39.78 -82.39
N ALA A 530 -32.13 -40.63 -82.99
CA ALA A 530 -32.77 -41.72 -82.29
C ALA A 530 -32.86 -42.99 -83.14
N SER A 531 -32.88 -44.14 -82.49
CA SER A 531 -33.06 -45.45 -83.11
C SER A 531 -33.85 -46.34 -82.15
N THR A 532 -34.68 -47.22 -82.68
CA THR A 532 -35.24 -48.33 -81.90
C THR A 532 -34.12 -49.30 -81.52
N PHE A 533 -34.37 -50.10 -80.48
CA PHE A 533 -33.36 -50.87 -79.74
C PHE A 533 -32.71 -52.03 -80.51
N THR A 534 -33.37 -52.63 -81.51
CA THR A 534 -32.87 -53.89 -82.06
C THR A 534 -31.70 -53.70 -83.01
N ASN A 535 -30.95 -54.80 -83.21
CA ASN A 535 -29.76 -54.78 -84.05
C ASN A 535 -30.09 -54.28 -85.47
N ASN A 536 -29.35 -53.27 -85.91
CA ASN A 536 -29.46 -52.69 -87.25
C ASN A 536 -30.84 -52.07 -87.54
N ASP A 537 -31.45 -51.44 -86.55
CA ASP A 537 -32.69 -50.69 -86.71
C ASP A 537 -32.50 -49.34 -87.42
N ARG A 538 -33.64 -48.76 -87.82
CA ARG A 538 -33.67 -47.52 -88.58
C ARG A 538 -33.17 -46.38 -87.70
N LEU A 539 -32.20 -45.63 -88.22
CA LEU A 539 -31.68 -44.46 -87.54
C LEU A 539 -32.41 -43.22 -88.02
N PHE A 540 -32.92 -42.42 -87.09
CA PHE A 540 -33.64 -41.18 -87.37
C PHE A 540 -32.89 -39.98 -86.83
N PHE A 541 -33.09 -38.85 -87.48
CA PHE A 541 -32.69 -37.55 -86.95
C PHE A 541 -33.77 -36.50 -87.19
N ARG A 542 -33.77 -35.47 -86.38
CA ARG A 542 -34.49 -34.23 -86.65
C ARG A 542 -33.79 -33.04 -86.01
N LYS A 543 -34.04 -31.86 -86.57
CA LYS A 543 -33.67 -30.58 -85.98
C LYS A 543 -34.94 -29.85 -85.60
N VAL A 544 -35.12 -29.63 -84.30
CA VAL A 544 -36.25 -28.87 -83.77
C VAL A 544 -35.83 -27.41 -83.69
N GLN A 545 -36.65 -26.52 -84.25
CA GLN A 545 -36.54 -25.06 -84.11
C GLN A 545 -37.94 -24.53 -83.79
N ALA A 546 -38.35 -24.68 -82.54
CA ALA A 546 -39.68 -24.29 -82.05
C ALA A 546 -39.59 -23.51 -80.73
N GLY A 547 -40.69 -22.90 -80.31
CA GLY A 547 -40.89 -22.45 -78.94
C GLY A 547 -41.04 -23.65 -77.98
N LEU A 548 -41.36 -23.40 -76.70
CA LEU A 548 -41.40 -24.46 -75.67
C LEU A 548 -42.50 -25.52 -75.87
N GLU A 549 -43.35 -25.37 -76.89
CA GLU A 549 -44.30 -26.37 -77.34
C GLU A 549 -43.64 -27.67 -77.82
N THR A 550 -44.45 -28.74 -77.89
CA THR A 550 -44.01 -30.09 -78.28
C THR A 550 -44.33 -30.44 -79.73
N ASN A 551 -44.80 -29.48 -80.53
CA ASN A 551 -45.12 -29.69 -81.95
C ASN A 551 -43.85 -29.61 -82.79
N ASN A 552 -43.09 -30.70 -82.76
CA ASN A 552 -41.77 -30.77 -83.39
C ASN A 552 -41.88 -31.26 -84.84
N PRO A 553 -40.93 -30.89 -85.71
CA PRO A 553 -40.85 -31.46 -87.05
C PRO A 553 -40.74 -32.99 -86.99
N GLY A 554 -41.25 -33.62 -88.05
CA GLY A 554 -41.20 -35.06 -88.22
C GLY A 554 -39.77 -35.60 -88.22
N TRP A 555 -39.64 -36.87 -87.86
CA TRP A 555 -38.39 -37.59 -87.93
C TRP A 555 -37.99 -37.87 -89.38
N ASN A 556 -36.71 -37.68 -89.69
CA ASN A 556 -36.13 -38.02 -90.98
C ASN A 556 -35.26 -39.25 -90.79
N GLU A 557 -35.47 -40.28 -91.60
CA GLU A 557 -34.64 -41.47 -91.59
C GLU A 557 -33.28 -41.16 -92.26
N VAL A 558 -32.20 -41.56 -91.61
CA VAL A 558 -30.88 -41.68 -92.22
C VAL A 558 -30.92 -42.95 -93.06
N ALA A 559 -30.49 -42.89 -94.33
CA ALA A 559 -30.62 -44.00 -95.26
C ALA A 559 -29.81 -45.24 -94.83
N THR A 560 -30.41 -46.07 -93.97
CA THR A 560 -29.71 -47.10 -93.18
C THR A 560 -30.31 -48.49 -93.37
N ARG A 561 -31.60 -48.61 -93.75
CA ARG A 561 -32.25 -49.90 -93.99
C ARG A 561 -33.52 -49.79 -94.85
N GLY A 562 -33.77 -50.80 -95.69
CA GLY A 562 -35.00 -50.89 -96.48
C GLY A 562 -35.07 -49.94 -97.68
N GLY A 563 -36.30 -49.61 -98.09
CA GLY A 563 -36.56 -48.68 -99.19
C GLY A 563 -36.32 -47.24 -98.74
N ASN A 564 -35.27 -46.60 -99.25
CA ASN A 564 -34.94 -45.22 -98.91
C ASN A 564 -35.58 -44.27 -99.94
N THR A 565 -36.38 -43.31 -99.47
CA THR A 565 -36.91 -42.23 -100.31
C THR A 565 -36.16 -40.95 -100.00
N PHE A 566 -35.32 -40.49 -100.93
CA PHE A 566 -34.61 -39.23 -100.79
C PHE A 566 -35.45 -38.09 -101.38
N VAL A 567 -35.62 -37.00 -100.61
CA VAL A 567 -36.25 -35.76 -101.09
C VAL A 567 -35.15 -34.76 -101.45
N GLY A 568 -35.03 -34.44 -102.74
CA GLY A 568 -34.03 -33.51 -103.29
C GLY A 568 -33.01 -34.18 -104.23
N ASN A 569 -32.29 -33.35 -105.00
CA ASN A 569 -31.30 -33.83 -105.97
C ASN A 569 -30.17 -34.57 -105.26
N GLN A 570 -29.93 -35.82 -105.67
CA GLN A 570 -28.78 -36.60 -105.23
C GLN A 570 -27.62 -36.34 -106.19
N ILE A 571 -26.60 -35.60 -105.75
CA ILE A 571 -25.39 -35.33 -106.54
C ILE A 571 -24.29 -36.30 -106.08
N ILE A 572 -23.86 -37.18 -106.97
CA ILE A 572 -22.72 -38.08 -106.75
C ILE A 572 -21.50 -37.41 -107.42
N ASN A 573 -20.75 -36.63 -106.63
CA ASN A 573 -19.65 -35.81 -107.15
C ASN A 573 -18.45 -36.64 -107.64
N VAL A 574 -18.22 -37.82 -107.06
CA VAL A 574 -17.18 -38.78 -107.46
C VAL A 574 -17.67 -40.18 -107.09
N GLY A 575 -17.57 -41.14 -108.01
CA GLY A 575 -18.00 -42.53 -107.81
C GLY A 575 -19.24 -42.89 -108.63
N ASN A 576 -19.85 -44.03 -108.30
CA ASN A 576 -20.84 -44.67 -109.15
C ASN A 576 -22.11 -44.98 -108.36
N LEU A 577 -23.29 -44.69 -108.91
CA LEU A 577 -24.55 -45.18 -108.36
C LEU A 577 -24.69 -46.66 -108.72
N THR A 578 -24.52 -47.57 -107.77
CA THR A 578 -24.68 -49.01 -107.99
C THR A 578 -25.94 -49.50 -107.28
N ILE A 579 -26.92 -49.97 -108.05
CA ILE A 579 -28.13 -50.64 -107.56
C ILE A 579 -27.92 -52.14 -107.73
N THR A 580 -27.96 -52.91 -106.65
CA THR A 580 -27.89 -54.37 -106.72
C THR A 580 -29.09 -55.03 -106.07
N ASN A 581 -29.66 -56.05 -106.71
CA ASN A 581 -30.75 -56.85 -106.16
C ASN A 581 -30.77 -58.23 -106.84
N ASN A 582 -30.90 -59.31 -106.09
CA ASN A 582 -30.88 -60.69 -106.62
C ASN A 582 -29.75 -60.93 -107.62
N SER A 583 -28.54 -60.47 -107.27
CA SER A 583 -27.32 -60.52 -108.10
C SER A 583 -27.35 -59.73 -109.42
N ASN A 584 -28.45 -59.03 -109.75
CA ASN A 584 -28.49 -58.03 -110.82
C ASN A 584 -27.79 -56.77 -110.32
N THR A 585 -27.04 -56.11 -111.19
CA THR A 585 -26.41 -54.82 -110.89
C THR A 585 -26.70 -53.84 -112.02
N PHE A 586 -27.22 -52.67 -111.66
CA PHE A 586 -27.24 -51.49 -112.52
C PHE A 586 -26.34 -50.42 -111.89
N ARG A 587 -25.28 -50.02 -112.59
CA ARG A 587 -24.31 -49.06 -112.10
C ARG A 587 -24.11 -47.90 -113.06
N ILE A 588 -24.41 -46.69 -112.63
CA ILE A 588 -24.13 -45.46 -113.38
C ILE A 588 -22.77 -44.93 -112.94
N SER A 589 -21.83 -44.81 -113.87
CA SER A 589 -20.47 -44.27 -113.69
C SER A 589 -20.30 -43.02 -114.52
N VAL A 590 -19.55 -42.03 -114.04
CA VAL A 590 -19.05 -40.94 -114.89
C VAL A 590 -17.56 -41.17 -115.07
N GLU A 591 -17.14 -41.47 -116.30
CA GLU A 591 -15.76 -41.85 -116.63
C GLU A 591 -15.18 -40.87 -117.64
N GLY A 592 -14.27 -40.02 -117.17
CA GLY A 592 -13.72 -38.95 -117.99
C GLY A 592 -14.82 -38.01 -118.48
N ASN A 593 -15.06 -37.99 -119.78
CA ASN A 593 -16.06 -37.14 -120.44
C ASN A 593 -17.37 -37.87 -120.81
N ARG A 594 -17.59 -39.11 -120.35
CA ARG A 594 -18.78 -39.89 -120.68
C ARG A 594 -19.46 -40.47 -119.44
N VAL A 595 -20.77 -40.69 -119.54
CA VAL A 595 -21.54 -41.48 -118.57
C VAL A 595 -21.58 -42.93 -119.08
N VAL A 596 -21.18 -43.87 -118.24
CA VAL A 596 -21.16 -45.30 -118.55
C VAL A 596 -22.20 -46.01 -117.66
N PHE A 597 -23.14 -46.70 -118.30
CA PHE A 597 -24.09 -47.57 -117.63
C PHE A 597 -23.58 -49.01 -117.65
N TYR A 598 -23.29 -49.55 -116.46
CA TYR A 598 -22.90 -50.93 -116.25
C TYR A 598 -24.13 -51.76 -115.86
N LEU A 599 -24.44 -52.77 -116.66
CA LEU A 599 -25.50 -53.74 -116.40
C LEU A 599 -24.85 -55.11 -116.21
N SER A 600 -25.09 -55.79 -115.09
CA SER A 600 -24.57 -57.13 -114.79
C SER A 600 -25.70 -58.06 -114.34
N ASN A 601 -25.74 -59.28 -114.89
CA ASN A 601 -26.81 -60.27 -114.76
C ASN A 601 -28.20 -59.76 -115.17
N ALA A 602 -28.19 -58.70 -115.95
CA ALA A 602 -29.37 -58.01 -116.36
C ALA A 602 -30.09 -58.92 -117.39
N VAL A 603 -31.07 -59.69 -116.88
CA VAL A 603 -31.97 -60.46 -117.74
C VAL A 603 -32.83 -59.42 -118.43
N HIS A 604 -32.47 -59.12 -119.69
CA HIS A 604 -33.49 -58.76 -120.64
C HIS A 604 -34.52 -59.85 -120.37
N GLY A 605 -35.70 -59.56 -119.76
CA GLY A 605 -37.03 -60.20 -119.78
C GLY A 605 -37.32 -61.31 -118.80
N THR A 606 -38.11 -62.30 -119.18
CA THR A 606 -37.31 -63.36 -119.79
C THR A 606 -37.15 -63.06 -121.28
N ASN A 607 -35.98 -62.57 -121.65
CA ASN A 607 -35.48 -62.06 -122.94
C ASN A 607 -35.69 -60.59 -123.42
N LYS A 608 -35.94 -59.65 -122.52
CA LYS A 608 -36.38 -58.24 -122.56
C LYS A 608 -35.96 -57.14 -121.47
N GLN A 609 -35.01 -56.23 -121.77
CA GLN A 609 -34.47 -55.08 -120.95
C GLN A 609 -34.11 -53.92 -121.90
N ILE A 610 -33.56 -52.84 -121.35
CA ILE A 610 -33.42 -51.53 -121.96
C ILE A 610 -31.93 -51.22 -122.25
N SER A 611 -31.60 -50.94 -123.52
CA SER A 611 -30.24 -50.66 -124.03
C SER A 611 -30.17 -49.28 -124.70
N TRP A 612 -29.25 -48.39 -124.30
CA TRP A 612 -28.92 -47.14 -125.02
C TRP A 612 -27.59 -47.36 -125.67
N ASP A 613 -27.51 -47.11 -126.96
CA ASP A 613 -26.23 -47.02 -127.66
C ASP A 613 -25.65 -45.61 -127.65
N GLY A 614 -26.35 -44.63 -127.09
CA GLY A 614 -25.94 -43.23 -127.19
C GLY A 614 -25.83 -42.76 -128.65
N ASP A 615 -26.38 -43.54 -129.57
CA ASP A 615 -26.77 -43.16 -130.91
C ASP A 615 -28.32 -43.05 -130.96
N ASN A 616 -28.96 -43.14 -132.13
CA ASN A 616 -30.36 -42.73 -132.30
C ASN A 616 -31.39 -43.82 -131.96
N ASN A 617 -31.00 -44.98 -131.44
CA ASN A 617 -31.96 -45.98 -130.97
C ASN A 617 -31.53 -46.64 -129.67
N TRP A 618 -32.28 -46.36 -128.60
CA TRP A 618 -32.39 -47.37 -127.56
C TRP A 618 -33.00 -48.62 -128.18
N ASP A 619 -32.23 -49.69 -128.20
CA ASP A 619 -32.68 -50.95 -128.74
C ASP A 619 -33.65 -51.65 -127.79
N GLN A 620 -34.62 -52.29 -128.44
CA GLN A 620 -35.77 -52.95 -127.83
C GLN A 620 -35.35 -53.85 -126.65
N VAL A 621 -35.94 -53.80 -125.44
CA VAL A 621 -37.28 -53.41 -124.91
C VAL A 621 -38.52 -54.00 -125.56
N SER A 622 -38.64 -55.31 -125.60
CA SER A 622 -39.80 -55.81 -124.84
C SER A 622 -39.24 -56.19 -123.49
#